data_AF-A0A532TBM9-F1
#
_entry.id   AF-A0A532TBM9-F1
#
_cell.length_a   1.000
_cell.length_b   1.000
_cell.length_c   1.000
_cell.angle_alpha   90.00
_cell.angle_beta   90.00
_cell.angle_gamma   90.00
#
_symmetry.space_group_name_H-M   'P 1'
#
loop_
_entity.id
_entity.type
_entity.pdbx_description
1 polymer ?
#
loop_
_entity_poly.entity_id
_entity_poly.type
_entity_poly.pdbx_seq_one_letter_code
_entity_poly.pdbx_strand_id
1 'polypeptide(L)'
;MRSPLNYPDIRDLTLRVEKLGFDSVHVNDHLIGFDATRDKKETYLESVMLLATLATETQKVKLGHIVLCNSFRNPTYLAKMISTLDNISNGRALL
;
A
#
# COMPACT_ATOMS: atom_id res chain seq x y z
N MET A 1 15.14 15.56 7.17
CA MET A 1 14.63 14.18 7.08
C MET A 1 13.12 14.25 7.26
N ARG A 2 12.31 13.72 6.32
CA ARG A 2 10.84 13.82 6.38
C ARG A 2 10.36 12.89 7.51
N SER A 3 9.39 13.32 8.32
CA SER A 3 8.75 12.44 9.32
C SER A 3 8.16 11.21 8.61
N PRO A 4 8.20 10.00 9.20
CA PRO A 4 7.47 8.87 8.65
C PRO A 4 5.99 9.24 8.49
N LEU A 5 5.43 8.95 7.30
CA LEU A 5 4.03 9.24 6.99
C LEU A 5 3.13 8.28 7.78
N ASN A 6 2.17 8.84 8.51
CA ASN A 6 1.14 8.04 9.17
C ASN A 6 -0.04 7.79 8.20
N TYR A 7 -1.02 7.01 8.64
CA TYR A 7 -2.16 6.68 7.80
C TYR A 7 -2.95 7.91 7.28
N PRO A 8 -3.33 8.89 8.12
CA PRO A 8 -3.94 10.13 7.64
C PRO A 8 -3.17 10.82 6.50
N ASP A 9 -1.85 10.93 6.62
CA ASP A 9 -1.02 11.56 5.60
C ASP A 9 -1.09 10.79 4.26
N ILE A 10 -1.03 9.46 4.32
CA ILE A 10 -1.09 8.57 3.15
C ILE A 10 -2.47 8.64 2.50
N ARG A 11 -3.54 8.60 3.29
CA ARG A 11 -4.91 8.73 2.82
C ARG A 11 -5.11 10.05 2.08
N ASP A 12 -4.78 11.16 2.72
CA ASP A 12 -5.06 12.49 2.17
C ASP A 12 -4.28 12.71 0.86
N LEU A 13 -3.05 12.19 0.78
CA LEU A 13 -2.29 12.16 -0.47
C LEU A 13 -2.97 11.30 -1.53
N THR A 14 -3.42 10.09 -1.18
CA THR A 14 -4.08 9.15 -2.10
C THR A 14 -5.37 9.76 -2.68
N LEU A 15 -6.20 10.37 -1.84
CA LEU A 15 -7.44 11.05 -2.27
C LEU A 15 -7.13 12.24 -3.18
N ARG A 16 -6.04 12.98 -2.89
CA ARG A 16 -5.61 14.09 -3.75
C ARG A 16 -5.13 13.59 -5.12
N VAL A 17 -4.36 12.50 -5.15
CA VAL A 17 -3.88 11.86 -6.38
C VAL A 17 -5.06 11.36 -7.22
N GLU A 18 -6.05 10.71 -6.61
CA GLU A 18 -7.28 10.31 -7.30
C GLU A 18 -8.04 11.51 -7.88
N LYS A 19 -8.20 12.59 -7.10
CA LYS A 19 -8.86 13.82 -7.56
C LYS A 19 -8.14 14.48 -8.74
N LEU A 20 -6.81 14.34 -8.81
CA LEU A 20 -5.99 14.87 -9.90
C LEU A 20 -6.02 13.97 -11.15
N GLY A 21 -6.67 12.81 -11.11
CA GLY A 21 -6.85 11.93 -12.26
C GLY A 21 -5.66 11.04 -12.59
N PHE A 22 -4.79 10.77 -11.61
CA PHE A 22 -3.74 9.75 -11.77
C PHE A 22 -4.36 8.35 -11.87
N ASP A 23 -3.70 7.45 -12.61
CA ASP A 23 -4.19 6.08 -12.84
C ASP A 23 -4.05 5.22 -11.57
N SER A 24 -2.89 5.28 -10.89
CA SER A 24 -2.58 4.38 -9.79
C SER A 24 -1.78 5.01 -8.64
N VAL A 25 -1.88 4.38 -7.47
CA VAL A 25 -1.05 4.63 -6.28
C VAL A 25 -0.36 3.33 -5.88
N HIS A 26 0.94 3.44 -5.57
CA HIS A 26 1.76 2.29 -5.21
C HIS A 26 2.41 2.47 -3.84
N VAL A 27 2.47 1.38 -3.06
CA VAL A 27 3.13 1.33 -1.74
C VAL A 27 4.25 0.29 -1.73
N ASN A 28 5.26 0.50 -0.88
CA ASN A 28 6.32 -0.48 -0.69
C ASN A 28 5.88 -1.60 0.26
N ASP A 29 6.36 -2.82 0.05
CA ASP A 29 6.05 -3.98 0.90
C ASP A 29 7.12 -4.24 1.98
N HIS A 30 7.54 -3.20 2.72
CA HIS A 30 8.54 -3.38 3.77
C HIS A 30 7.89 -3.84 5.08
N LEU A 31 8.29 -5.02 5.58
CA LEU A 31 7.88 -5.51 6.90
C LEU A 31 8.66 -4.87 8.07
N ILE A 32 9.87 -4.39 7.78
CA ILE A 32 10.75 -3.72 8.73
C ILE A 32 11.30 -2.45 8.11
N GLY A 33 11.49 -1.43 8.94
CA GLY A 33 12.14 -0.19 8.52
C GLY A 33 13.51 -0.45 7.91
N PHE A 34 13.73 0.08 6.70
CA PHE A 34 15.05 0.11 6.09
C PHE A 34 15.73 1.43 6.47
N ASP A 35 16.60 1.39 7.46
CA ASP A 35 17.40 2.56 7.82
C ASP A 35 18.89 2.27 7.57
N ALA A 36 19.42 2.86 6.50
CA ALA A 36 20.84 2.80 6.17
C ALA A 36 21.73 3.54 7.20
N THR A 37 21.14 4.42 8.01
CA THR A 37 21.82 5.29 9.00
C THR A 37 21.76 4.79 10.43
N ARG A 38 21.09 3.65 10.71
CA ARG A 38 20.93 3.01 12.05
C ARG A 38 20.19 3.86 13.11
N ASP A 39 19.63 5.00 12.75
CA ASP A 39 18.94 5.94 13.65
C ASP A 39 17.44 5.64 13.89
N LYS A 40 16.96 4.50 13.39
CA LYS A 40 15.67 3.85 13.67
C LYS A 40 14.47 4.81 13.65
N LYS A 41 13.99 5.25 12.47
CA LYS A 41 12.72 6.01 12.40
C LYS A 41 11.82 5.75 11.19
N GLU A 42 12.14 4.83 10.29
CA GLU A 42 11.21 4.50 9.20
C GLU A 42 10.28 3.37 9.61
N THR A 43 9.05 3.72 9.98
CA THR A 43 7.97 2.77 10.19
C THR A 43 7.16 2.67 8.90
N TYR A 44 7.12 1.47 8.31
CA TYR A 44 6.24 1.16 7.19
C TYR A 44 4.97 0.52 7.74
N LEU A 45 3.81 0.97 7.25
CA LEU A 45 2.56 0.26 7.50
C LEU A 45 2.55 -1.04 6.69
N GLU A 46 1.86 -2.06 7.20
CA GLU A 46 1.67 -3.31 6.48
C GLU A 46 0.92 -3.02 5.17
N SER A 47 1.55 -3.39 4.06
CA SER A 47 1.22 -2.91 2.71
C SER A 47 -0.17 -3.36 2.24
N VAL A 48 -0.52 -4.63 2.44
CA VAL A 48 -1.78 -5.21 1.99
C VAL A 48 -2.95 -4.63 2.80
N MET A 49 -2.79 -4.52 4.12
CA MET A 49 -3.77 -3.88 5.00
C MET A 49 -3.96 -2.40 4.65
N LEU A 50 -2.88 -1.69 4.37
CA LEU A 50 -2.94 -0.29 3.94
C LEU A 50 -3.73 -0.15 2.63
N LEU A 51 -3.40 -0.94 1.60
CA LEU A 51 -4.13 -0.90 0.33
C LEU A 51 -5.60 -1.31 0.49
N ALA A 52 -5.89 -2.32 1.31
CA ALA A 52 -7.27 -2.73 1.59
C ALA A 52 -8.08 -1.61 2.25
N THR A 53 -7.45 -0.83 3.13
CA THR A 53 -8.10 0.33 3.76
C THR A 53 -8.34 1.45 2.73
N LEU A 54 -7.32 1.81 1.95
CA LEU A 54 -7.43 2.81 0.87
C LEU A 54 -8.45 2.42 -0.20
N ALA A 55 -8.61 1.12 -0.47
CA ALA A 55 -9.61 0.61 -1.41
C ALA A 55 -11.04 1.00 -1.01
N THR A 56 -11.33 1.10 0.30
CA THR A 56 -12.66 1.51 0.80
C THR A 56 -12.89 3.03 0.73
N GLU A 57 -11.81 3.81 0.72
CA GLU A 57 -11.87 5.28 0.73
C GLU A 57 -11.76 5.91 -0.66
N THR A 58 -11.33 5.13 -1.66
CA THR A 58 -11.16 5.54 -3.06
C THR A 58 -12.17 4.85 -3.97
N GLN A 59 -12.41 5.41 -5.15
CA GLN A 59 -13.46 4.93 -6.06
C GLN A 59 -12.95 4.55 -7.46
N LYS A 60 -11.81 5.09 -7.89
CA LYS A 60 -11.31 4.99 -9.27
C LYS A 60 -9.83 4.66 -9.35
N VAL A 61 -9.00 5.23 -8.48
CA VAL A 61 -7.54 5.02 -8.56
C VAL A 61 -7.19 3.55 -8.33
N LYS A 62 -6.28 3.02 -9.14
CA LYS A 62 -5.77 1.64 -8.98
C LYS A 62 -4.75 1.58 -7.85
N LEU A 63 -4.68 0.43 -7.19
CA LEU A 63 -3.93 0.25 -5.95
C LEU A 63 -2.93 -0.89 -6.11
N GLY A 64 -1.64 -0.60 -5.98
CA GLY A 64 -0.59 -1.58 -6.24
C GLY A 64 0.59 -1.52 -5.28
N HIS A 65 1.54 -2.43 -5.50
CA HIS A 65 2.81 -2.45 -4.79
C HIS A 65 3.95 -1.99 -5.70
N ILE A 66 5.06 -1.56 -5.11
CA ILE A 66 6.34 -1.31 -5.82
C ILE A 66 7.52 -1.69 -4.92
N VAL A 67 7.85 -2.97 -4.74
CA VAL A 67 7.26 -4.18 -5.31
C VAL A 67 6.71 -5.05 -4.18
N LEU A 68 5.71 -5.88 -4.49
CA LEU A 68 5.25 -6.89 -3.53
C LEU A 68 6.33 -7.97 -3.40
N CYS A 69 6.79 -8.26 -2.18
CA CYS A 69 7.80 -9.29 -1.97
C CYS A 69 7.11 -10.64 -1.72
N ASN A 70 7.13 -11.50 -2.74
CA ASN A 70 6.51 -12.83 -2.66
C ASN A 70 7.09 -13.73 -1.54
N SER A 71 8.32 -13.44 -1.09
CA SER A 71 9.04 -14.26 -0.11
C SER A 71 8.69 -13.94 1.34
N PHE A 72 7.91 -12.89 1.59
CA PHE A 72 7.52 -12.49 2.94
C PHE A 72 6.34 -13.25 3.52
N ARG A 73 5.51 -13.88 2.67
CA ARG A 73 4.27 -14.54 3.08
C ARG A 73 4.16 -15.89 2.38
N ASN A 74 3.45 -16.84 2.98
CA ASN A 74 3.15 -18.12 2.32
C ASN A 74 2.42 -17.84 0.98
N PRO A 75 2.80 -18.47 -0.15
CA PRO A 75 2.23 -18.17 -1.46
C PRO A 75 0.71 -18.31 -1.53
N THR A 76 0.13 -19.34 -0.92
CA THR A 76 -1.33 -19.55 -0.88
C THR A 76 -2.02 -18.45 -0.08
N TYR A 77 -1.41 -18.05 1.04
CA TYR A 77 -1.93 -16.96 1.85
C TYR A 77 -1.84 -15.61 1.11
N LEU A 78 -0.73 -15.35 0.44
CA LEU A 78 -0.54 -14.15 -0.39
C LEU A 78 -1.57 -14.06 -1.50
N ALA A 79 -1.80 -15.16 -2.23
CA ALA A 79 -2.84 -15.22 -3.25
C ALA A 79 -4.24 -14.93 -2.68
N LYS A 80 -4.55 -15.45 -1.47
CA LYS A 80 -5.83 -15.16 -0.81
C LYS A 80 -5.96 -13.70 -0.40
N MET A 81 -4.88 -13.09 0.08
CA MET A 81 -4.85 -11.67 0.43
C MET A 81 -5.07 -10.78 -0.79
N ILE A 82 -4.33 -10.99 -1.88
CA ILE A 82 -4.47 -10.16 -3.08
C ILE A 82 -5.83 -10.36 -3.75
N SER A 83 -6.34 -11.59 -3.85
CA SER A 83 -7.71 -11.80 -4.37
C SER A 83 -8.79 -11.15 -3.51
N THR A 84 -8.58 -11.06 -2.18
CA THR A 84 -9.50 -10.34 -1.29
C THR A 84 -9.40 -8.82 -1.50
N LEU A 85 -8.18 -8.29 -1.65
CA LEU A 85 -7.95 -6.88 -1.99
C LEU A 85 -8.61 -6.51 -3.32
N ASP A 86 -8.46 -7.36 -4.34
CA ASP A 86 -9.06 -7.16 -5.65
C ASP A 86 -10.59 -7.05 -5.55
N ASN A 87 -11.22 -7.97 -4.80
CA ASN A 87 -12.65 -7.94 -4.53
C ASN A 87 -13.10 -6.68 -3.77
N ILE A 88 -12.40 -6.28 -2.70
CA ILE A 88 -12.73 -5.07 -1.92
C ILE A 88 -12.59 -3.82 -2.80
N SER A 89 -11.59 -3.79 -3.66
CA SER A 89 -11.31 -2.65 -4.54
C SER A 89 -12.19 -2.61 -5.79
N ASN A 90 -13.04 -3.62 -6.01
CA ASN A 90 -13.83 -3.79 -7.23
C ASN A 90 -12.95 -3.85 -8.51
N GLY A 91 -11.93 -4.70 -8.51
CA GLY A 91 -11.06 -4.92 -9.66
C GLY A 91 -9.96 -3.88 -9.87
N ARG A 92 -9.65 -3.08 -8.85
CA ARG A 92 -8.64 -1.99 -8.92
C ARG A 92 -7.28 -2.40 -8.38
N ALA A 93 -7.11 -3.63 -7.90
CA ALA A 93 -5.83 -4.11 -7.39
C ALA A 93 -4.84 -4.39 -8.52
N LEU A 94 -3.58 -4.01 -8.32
CA LEU A 94 -2.46 -4.30 -9.22
C LEU A 94 -1.44 -5.20 -8.52
N LEU A 95 -1.05 -6.29 -9.18
CA LEU A 95 -0.02 -7.23 -8.74
C LEU A 95 1.30 -6.94 -9.45
#